data_AF-A0AA41D7B8-F1
#
_entry.id   AF-A0AA41D7B8-F1
#
_cell.length_a   1.000
_cell.length_b   1.000
_cell.length_c   1.000
_cell.angle_alpha   90.00
_cell.angle_beta   90.00
_cell.angle_gamma   90.00
#
_symmetry.space_group_name_H-M   'P 1'
#
loop_
_entity.id
_entity.type
_entity.pdbx_description
1 polymer ?
#
loop_
_entity_poly.entity_id
_entity_poly.type
_entity_poly.pdbx_seq_one_letter_code
_entity_poly.pdbx_strand_id
1 'polypeptide(L)' 'MIREVTMYQAVCDGCRKVNSSCKTKEKAEYIASVWKRWKEIDGKLYCPDCYEYDKETNEYKPKVKED' A
#
# COMPACT_ATOMS: atom_id res chain seq x y z
N MET A 1 16.57 -27.06 -10.61
CA MET A 1 16.53 -27.01 -9.13
C MET A 1 15.66 -25.84 -8.73
N ILE A 2 14.64 -26.06 -7.91
CA ILE A 2 13.74 -25.03 -7.39
C ILE A 2 13.90 -25.03 -5.86
N ARG A 3 14.01 -23.85 -5.24
CA ARG A 3 14.20 -23.68 -3.80
C ARG A 3 13.13 -22.77 -3.24
N GLU A 4 12.61 -23.11 -2.07
CA GLU A 4 11.69 -22.26 -1.30
C GLU A 4 12.41 -21.04 -0.71
N VAL A 5 11.76 -19.88 -0.79
CA VAL A 5 12.25 -18.61 -0.23
C VAL A 5 11.11 -17.82 0.40
N THR A 6 11.41 -17.12 1.49
CA THR A 6 10.48 -16.16 2.11
C THR A 6 10.57 -14.81 1.38
N MET A 7 9.42 -14.19 1.13
CA MET A 7 9.31 -12.89 0.46
C MET A 7 8.34 -11.99 1.23
N TYR A 8 8.48 -10.68 1.09
CA TYR A 8 7.64 -9.65 1.68
C TYR A 8 6.76 -9.00 0.60
N GLN A 9 5.52 -8.66 0.95
CA GLN A 9 4.59 -7.97 0.07
C GLN A 9 3.88 -6.85 0.83
N ALA A 10 3.67 -5.72 0.18
CA ALA A 10 2.77 -4.69 0.66
C ALA A 10 1.33 -5.06 0.29
N VAL A 11 0.41 -4.97 1.24
CA VAL A 11 -1.01 -5.30 1.07
C VAL A 11 -1.84 -4.09 1.44
N CYS A 12 -2.77 -3.70 0.56
CA CYS A 12 -3.64 -2.55 0.80
C CYS A 12 -4.68 -2.90 1.86
N ASP A 13 -4.81 -2.08 2.90
CA ASP A 13 -5.80 -2.29 3.96
C ASP A 13 -7.24 -2.03 3.50
N GLY A 14 -7.44 -1.22 2.45
CA GLY A 14 -8.78 -0.93 1.92
C GLY A 14 -9.32 -1.96 0.91
N CYS A 15 -8.47 -2.56 0.08
CA CYS A 15 -8.92 -3.48 -0.99
C CYS A 15 -8.16 -4.81 -1.06
N ARG A 16 -7.20 -5.05 -0.16
CA ARG A 16 -6.36 -6.25 -0.13
C ARG A 16 -5.56 -6.50 -1.40
N LYS A 17 -5.52 -5.54 -2.35
CA LYS A 17 -4.61 -5.56 -3.49
C LYS A 17 -3.19 -5.73 -2.97
N VAL A 18 -2.42 -6.59 -3.62
CA VAL A 18 -1.05 -6.93 -3.23
C VAL A 18 -0.10 -6.32 -4.24
N ASN A 19 1.01 -5.74 -3.77
CA ASN A 19 2.08 -5.26 -4.62
C ASN A 19 3.12 -6.36 -4.90
N SER A 20 4.10 -6.09 -5.76
CA SER A 20 5.16 -7.04 -6.11
C SER A 20 5.90 -7.57 -4.88
N SER A 21 6.16 -8.87 -4.85
CA SER A 21 6.94 -9.52 -3.80
C SER A 21 8.40 -9.09 -3.84
N CYS A 22 8.97 -8.81 -2.68
CA CYS A 22 10.34 -8.35 -2.50
C CYS A 22 11.10 -9.23 -1.51
N LYS A 23 12.43 -9.28 -1.65
CA LYS A 23 13.28 -10.07 -0.74
C LYS A 23 13.36 -9.49 0.68
N THR A 24 13.16 -8.18 0.84
CA THR A 24 13.20 -7.49 2.14
C THR A 24 11.97 -6.62 2.34
N LYS A 25 11.64 -6.34 3.60
CA LYS A 25 10.53 -5.47 3.99
C LYS A 25 10.74 -4.04 3.49
N GLU A 26 11.93 -3.46 3.68
CA GLU A 26 12.19 -2.07 3.28
C GLU A 26 12.02 -1.87 1.77
N LYS A 27 12.38 -2.89 0.97
CA LYS A 27 12.19 -2.82 -0.48
C LYS A 27 10.72 -2.89 -0.88
N ALA A 28 9.90 -3.70 -0.17
CA ALA A 28 8.46 -3.74 -0.40
C ALA A 28 7.82 -2.38 -0.07
N GLU A 29 8.22 -1.76 1.04
CA GLU A 29 7.77 -0.44 1.48
C GLU A 29 8.17 0.66 0.50
N TYR A 30 9.43 0.65 0.03
CA TYR A 30 9.93 1.59 -0.96
C TYR A 30 9.18 1.48 -2.29
N ILE A 31 8.94 0.27 -2.79
CA ILE A 31 8.19 0.07 -4.04
C ILE A 31 6.72 0.49 -3.87
N ALA A 32 6.10 0.17 -2.74
CA ALA A 32 4.73 0.59 -2.46
C ALA A 32 4.61 2.12 -2.45
N SER A 33 5.45 2.80 -1.67
CA SER A 33 5.39 4.26 -1.51
C SER A 33 5.85 5.01 -2.75
N VAL A 34 7.09 4.80 -3.20
CA VAL A 34 7.72 5.62 -4.24
C VAL A 34 7.23 5.27 -5.64
N TRP A 35 7.12 3.97 -5.96
CA TRP A 35 6.81 3.53 -7.32
C TRP A 35 5.31 3.35 -7.57
N LYS A 36 4.58 2.89 -6.56
CA LYS A 36 3.14 2.65 -6.67
C LYS A 36 2.28 3.76 -6.07
N ARG A 37 2.89 4.74 -5.40
CA ARG A 37 2.19 5.86 -4.75
C ARG A 37 1.20 5.40 -3.67
N TRP A 38 1.51 4.31 -2.97
CA TRP A 38 0.72 3.90 -1.81
C TRP A 38 1.02 4.85 -0.65
N LYS A 39 0.03 5.11 0.18
CA LYS A 39 0.11 6.08 1.27
C LYS A 39 -0.18 5.41 2.60
N GLU A 40 0.64 5.68 3.60
CA GLU A 40 0.32 5.34 4.97
C GLU A 40 -0.57 6.45 5.55
N ILE A 41 -1.72 6.07 6.09
CA ILE A 41 -2.71 6.94 6.71
C ILE A 41 -3.16 6.24 8.00
N ASP A 42 -2.97 6.88 9.15
CA ASP A 42 -3.29 6.32 10.47
C ASP A 42 -2.70 4.91 10.73
N GLY A 43 -1.45 4.69 10.30
CA GLY A 43 -0.75 3.41 10.46
C GLY A 43 -1.25 2.27 9.57
N LYS A 44 -2.14 2.56 8.62
CA LYS A 44 -2.64 1.62 7.60
C LYS A 44 -2.17 2.03 6.22
N LEU A 45 -1.94 1.07 5.34
CA LEU A 45 -1.36 1.29 4.03
C LEU A 45 -2.42 1.19 2.93
N TYR A 46 -2.61 2.24 2.15
CA TYR A 46 -3.63 2.34 1.11
C TYR A 46 -3.02 2.52 -0.28
N CYS A 47 -3.54 1.79 -1.27
CA CYS A 47 -3.22 2.02 -2.67
C CYS A 47 -3.92 3.30 -3.19
N PRO A 48 -3.48 3.89 -4.33
CA PRO A 48 -4.07 5.11 -4.91
C PRO A 48 -5.57 5.03 -5.18
N ASP A 49 -6.10 3.82 -5.34
CA ASP A 49 -7.53 3.61 -5.56
C ASP A 49 -8.34 3.72 -4.25
N CYS A 50 -7.70 3.58 -3.08
CA CYS A 50 -8.33 3.47 -1.77
C CYS A 50 -8.04 4.64 -0.82
N TYR A 51 -7.38 5.70 -1.32
CA TYR A 51 -7.30 6.96 -0.60
C TYR A 51 -7.59 8.12 -1.56
N GLU A 52 -7.99 9.26 -1.01
CA GLU A 52 -8.17 10.52 -1.73
C GLU A 52 -7.55 11.67 -0.95
N TYR A 53 -7.40 12.81 -1.61
CA TYR A 53 -6.92 14.03 -0.99
C TYR A 53 -8.11 14.94 -0.68
N ASP A 54 -8.30 15.19 0.61
CA ASP A 54 -9.31 16.11 1.12
C ASP A 54 -8.77 17.54 1.09
N LYS A 55 -9.41 18.38 0.27
CA LYS A 55 -9.02 19.79 0.10
C LYS A 55 -9.41 20.67 1.30
N GLU A 56 -10.42 20.29 2.07
CA GLU A 56 -10.89 21.06 3.22
C GLU A 56 -9.91 20.94 4.38
N THR A 57 -9.43 19.71 4.64
CA THR A 57 -8.45 19.47 5.71
C THR A 57 -7.00 19.49 5.22
N ASN A 58 -6.77 19.57 3.90
CA ASN A 58 -5.44 19.52 3.27
C ASN A 58 -4.67 18.22 3.61
N GLU A 59 -5.38 17.10 3.70
CA GLU A 59 -4.84 15.80 4.12
C GLU A 59 -5.28 14.65 3.20
N TYR A 60 -4.56 13.53 3.24
CA TYR A 60 -5.00 12.30 2.58
C TYR A 60 -5.86 11.48 3.52
N LYS A 61 -7.02 11.01 3.02
CA LYS A 61 -7.94 10.18 3.79
C LYS A 61 -8.24 8.87 3.05
N PRO A 62 -8.52 7.77 3.77
CA PRO A 62 -9.01 6.55 3.13
C PRO A 62 -10.33 6.84 2.43
N LYS A 63 -10.52 6.31 1.22
CA LYS A 63 -11.83 6.36 0.57
C LYS A 63 -12.78 5.46 1.35
N VAL A 64 -13.94 6.01 1.72
CA VAL A 64 -15.06 5.19 2.20
C VAL A 64 -15.57 4.42 0.99
N LYS A 65 -15.55 3.08 1.06
CA LYS A 65 -16.29 2.29 0.08
C LYS A 65 -17.75 2.34 0.52
N GLU A 66 -18.61 2.90 -0.33
CA GLU A 66 -20.05 2.67 -0.21
C GLU A 66 -20.27 1.16 -0.45
N ASP A 67 -20.96 0.51 0.49
CA ASP A 67 -21.39 -0.91 0.42
C ASP A 67 -22.44 -1.11 -0.69
#